data_AF-A0A1F6QUC7-F1
#
_entry.id   AF-A0A1F6QUC7-F1
#
_cell.length_a   1.000
_cell.length_b   1.000
_cell.length_c   1.000
_cell.angle_alpha   90.00
_cell.angle_beta   90.00
_cell.angle_gamma   90.00
#
_symmetry.space_group_name_H-M   'P 1'
#
loop_
_entity.id
_entity.type
_entity.pdbx_description
1 polymer ?
#
loop_
_entity_poly.entity_id
_entity_poly.type
_entity_poly.pdbx_seq_one_letter_code
_entity_poly.pdbx_strand_id
1 'polypeptide(L)'
;MKSKNVIIILISIVVVIAAFMLFNKGEHILYGCRKNNCGGFDLSCESGAPLNCPAIYMPGNVCGKFVTCGNDGLSCKTIKSDNYDKCISCFSSCTDIRLWDNCTLKCDEDYGGSK
;
A
#
# COMPACT_ATOMS: atom_id res chain seq x y z
N MET A 1 11.65 -47.54 30.37
CA MET A 1 12.64 -46.61 29.77
C MET A 1 13.46 -45.98 30.88
N LYS A 2 14.79 -45.92 30.78
CA LYS A 2 15.63 -45.24 31.79
C LYS A 2 15.30 -43.75 31.79
N SER A 3 15.17 -43.14 32.97
CA SER A 3 14.82 -41.72 33.16
C SER A 3 15.67 -40.76 32.31
N LYS A 4 16.94 -41.09 32.09
CA LYS A 4 17.86 -40.36 31.21
C LYS A 4 17.39 -40.28 29.76
N ASN A 5 16.75 -41.33 29.23
CA ASN A 5 16.25 -41.35 27.85
C ASN A 5 15.00 -40.50 27.68
N VAL A 6 14.18 -40.35 28.74
CA VAL A 6 12.98 -39.50 28.72
C VAL A 6 13.37 -38.02 28.67
N ILE A 7 14.40 -37.63 29.43
CA ILE A 7 14.93 -36.25 29.44
C ILE A 7 15.48 -35.86 28.07
N ILE A 8 16.24 -36.76 27.42
CA ILE A 8 16.80 -36.50 26.09
C ILE A 8 15.70 -36.31 25.05
N ILE A 9 14.63 -37.12 25.09
CA ILE A 9 13.50 -36.99 24.16
C ILE A 9 12.80 -35.64 24.33
N LEU A 10 12.58 -35.19 25.58
CA LEU A 10 11.95 -33.89 25.85
C LEU A 10 12.77 -32.72 25.31
N ILE A 11 14.09 -32.76 25.49
CA ILE A 11 14.99 -31.71 24.97
C ILE A 11 14.93 -31.67 23.44
N SER A 12 14.97 -32.83 22.78
CA SER A 12 14.89 -32.91 21.33
C SER A 12 13.57 -32.34 20.79
N ILE A 13 12.44 -32.61 21.46
CA ILE A 13 11.13 -32.06 21.07
C ILE A 13 11.13 -30.54 21.17
N VAL A 14 11.66 -29.97 22.26
CA VAL A 14 11.72 -28.51 22.45
C VAL A 14 12.57 -27.84 21.38
N VAL A 15 13.71 -28.43 21.02
CA VAL A 15 14.58 -27.92 19.94
C VAL A 15 13.88 -27.95 18.59
N VAL A 16 13.16 -29.03 18.27
CA VAL A 16 12.40 -29.15 17.02
C VAL A 16 11.27 -28.12 16.96
N ILE A 17 10.54 -27.89 18.05
CA ILE A 17 9.48 -26.88 18.12
C ILE A 17 10.05 -25.48 17.96
N ALA A 18 11.15 -25.15 18.64
CA ALA A 18 11.82 -23.85 18.52
C ALA A 18 12.33 -23.61 17.10
N ALA A 19 12.95 -24.61 16.47
CA ALA A 19 13.37 -24.54 15.06
C ALA A 19 12.16 -24.33 14.13
N PHE A 20 11.08 -25.08 14.32
CA PHE A 20 9.86 -24.94 13.52
C PHE A 20 9.23 -23.55 13.64
N MET A 21 9.24 -22.94 14.83
CA MET A 21 8.80 -21.55 15.03
C MET A 21 9.71 -20.53 14.32
N LEU A 22 11.02 -20.80 14.20
CA LEU A 22 11.95 -19.95 13.46
C LEU A 22 11.77 -20.08 11.94
N PHE A 23 11.50 -21.28 11.43
CA PHE A 23 11.28 -21.52 9.99
C PHE A 23 9.89 -21.07 9.51
N ASN A 24 8.87 -21.05 10.38
CA ASN A 24 7.52 -20.56 10.04
C ASN A 24 7.36 -19.05 10.16
N LYS A 25 8.45 -18.28 10.30
CA LYS A 25 8.40 -16.83 10.14
C LYS A 25 8.22 -16.56 8.64
N GLY A 26 6.96 -16.64 8.24
CA GLY A 26 6.50 -16.95 6.90
C GLY A 26 7.20 -16.17 5.80
N GLU A 27 7.51 -16.90 4.73
CA GLU A 27 7.57 -16.35 3.39
C GLU A 27 6.18 -15.76 3.09
N HIS A 28 5.97 -14.50 3.48
CA HIS A 28 4.98 -13.67 2.82
C HIS A 28 5.43 -13.65 1.37
N ILE A 29 4.72 -14.39 0.52
CA ILE A 29 4.82 -14.29 -0.93
C ILE A 29 4.88 -12.79 -1.22
N LEU A 30 6.02 -12.34 -1.74
CA LEU A 30 6.37 -10.93 -1.89
C LEU A 30 5.53 -10.34 -3.04
N TYR A 31 4.20 -10.33 -2.88
CA TYR A 31 3.33 -9.53 -3.69
C TYR A 31 3.67 -8.08 -3.36
N GLY A 32 4.33 -7.41 -4.30
CA GLY A 32 4.75 -6.02 -4.13
C GLY A 32 3.59 -5.13 -3.69
N CYS A 33 3.88 -4.08 -2.93
CA CYS A 33 2.86 -3.10 -2.59
C CYS A 33 2.39 -2.36 -3.82
N ARG A 34 1.08 -2.30 -3.98
CA ARG A 34 0.45 -1.61 -5.09
C ARG A 34 -0.76 -0.82 -4.62
N LYS A 35 -1.26 0.04 -5.51
CA LYS A 35 -2.50 0.77 -5.26
C LYS A 35 -3.68 -0.22 -5.25
N ASN A 36 -4.54 -0.09 -4.25
CA ASN A 36 -5.78 -0.85 -4.09
C ASN A 36 -6.89 -0.32 -5.01
N ASN A 37 -6.76 0.92 -5.47
CA ASN A 37 -7.68 1.54 -6.40
C ASN A 37 -6.94 2.28 -7.54
N CYS A 38 -7.67 2.47 -8.62
CA CYS A 38 -7.15 3.03 -9.87
C CYS A 38 -7.10 4.55 -9.89
N GLY A 39 -7.77 5.20 -8.94
CA GLY A 39 -8.02 6.61 -9.02
C GLY A 39 -8.90 7.18 -7.93
N GLY A 40 -9.15 8.48 -8.03
CA GLY A 40 -9.99 9.24 -7.09
C GLY A 40 -9.22 9.93 -5.97
N PHE A 41 -9.97 10.43 -4.98
CA PHE A 41 -9.46 11.26 -3.88
C PHE A 41 -8.94 10.48 -2.68
N ASP A 42 -9.19 9.18 -2.63
CA ASP A 42 -8.81 8.33 -1.51
C ASP A 42 -7.96 7.16 -2.00
N LEU A 43 -6.71 7.45 -2.38
CA LEU A 43 -5.80 6.42 -2.85
C LEU A 43 -5.27 5.61 -1.67
N SER A 44 -5.42 4.29 -1.74
CA SER A 44 -4.94 3.36 -0.73
C SER A 44 -4.03 2.30 -1.34
N CYS A 45 -3.19 1.67 -0.53
CA CYS A 45 -2.23 0.66 -0.95
C CYS A 45 -2.50 -0.67 -0.23
N GLU A 46 -2.30 -1.77 -0.94
CA GLU A 46 -2.48 -3.12 -0.42
C GLU A 46 -1.41 -4.08 -0.98
N SER A 47 -1.27 -5.23 -0.31
CA SER A 47 -0.47 -6.35 -0.81
C SER A 47 -1.31 -7.19 -1.78
N GLY A 48 -0.75 -7.61 -2.92
CA GLY A 48 -1.38 -8.60 -3.82
C GLY A 48 -1.03 -8.43 -5.32
N ALA A 49 -1.79 -9.06 -6.20
CA ALA A 49 -1.55 -9.08 -7.66
C ALA A 49 -2.04 -7.82 -8.41
N PRO A 50 -1.31 -7.30 -9.42
CA PRO A 50 -1.58 -6.02 -10.09
C PRO A 50 -3.07 -5.71 -10.34
N LEU A 51 -3.50 -4.50 -9.99
CA LEU A 51 -4.87 -4.07 -10.24
C LEU A 51 -5.03 -3.71 -11.73
N ASN A 52 -5.94 -4.40 -12.42
CA ASN A 52 -6.28 -4.04 -13.80
C ASN A 52 -7.19 -2.82 -13.78
N CYS A 53 -6.60 -1.66 -14.01
CA CYS A 53 -7.31 -0.41 -14.04
C CYS A 53 -7.82 -0.11 -15.45
N PRO A 54 -9.14 0.02 -15.65
CA PRO A 54 -9.63 0.61 -16.89
C PRO A 54 -9.10 2.04 -16.99
N ALA A 55 -8.90 2.53 -18.21
CA ALA A 55 -8.47 3.91 -18.47
C ALA A 55 -9.60 4.91 -18.16
N ILE A 56 -10.08 4.89 -16.92
CA ILE A 56 -11.07 5.83 -16.39
C ILE A 56 -10.27 6.97 -15.79
N TYR A 57 -10.32 8.11 -16.47
CA TYR A 57 -9.77 9.34 -15.95
C TYR A 57 -10.71 9.85 -14.86
N MET A 58 -10.28 9.77 -13.60
CA MET A 58 -10.95 10.46 -12.50
C MET A 58 -10.13 11.70 -12.17
N PRO A 59 -10.76 12.83 -11.89
CA PRO A 59 -10.01 14.08 -11.66
C PRO A 59 -9.05 14.03 -10.46
N GLY A 60 -9.36 13.25 -9.42
CA GLY A 60 -8.44 12.99 -8.31
C GLY A 60 -7.16 12.22 -8.69
N ASN A 61 -7.09 11.65 -9.90
CA ASN A 61 -5.91 10.92 -10.38
C ASN A 61 -4.69 11.81 -10.53
N VAL A 62 -4.90 13.10 -10.79
CA VAL A 62 -3.83 14.11 -10.84
C VAL A 62 -3.03 14.12 -9.54
N CYS A 63 -3.71 14.02 -8.40
CA CYS A 63 -3.07 13.98 -7.09
C CYS A 63 -2.36 12.64 -6.83
N GLY A 64 -2.68 11.59 -7.60
CA GLY A 64 -2.15 10.25 -7.40
C GLY A 64 -0.67 10.06 -7.68
N LYS A 65 -0.01 11.05 -8.29
CA LYS A 65 1.44 11.11 -8.43
C LYS A 65 2.17 11.45 -7.11
N PHE A 66 1.46 12.04 -6.16
CA PHE A 66 1.97 12.34 -4.82
C PHE A 66 1.78 11.20 -3.83
N VAL A 67 1.24 10.06 -4.30
CA VAL A 67 1.00 8.87 -3.51
C VAL A 67 1.87 7.75 -4.03
N THR A 68 2.69 7.20 -3.14
CA THR A 68 3.52 6.02 -3.40
C THR A 68 3.10 4.90 -2.46
N CYS A 69 3.11 3.67 -2.96
CA CYS A 69 2.91 2.49 -2.12
C CYS A 69 4.27 1.99 -1.66
N GLY A 70 4.47 1.92 -0.34
CA GLY A 70 5.70 1.46 0.27
C GLY A 70 5.46 0.30 1.24
N ASN A 71 6.54 -0.42 1.55
CA ASN A 71 6.57 -1.45 2.57
C ASN A 71 7.11 -0.87 3.87
N ASP A 72 6.43 -1.15 4.98
CA ASP A 72 6.96 -0.91 6.34
C ASP A 72 7.12 -2.26 7.06
N GLY A 73 8.06 -3.07 6.55
CA GLY A 73 8.30 -4.44 7.01
C GLY A 73 7.29 -5.44 6.45
N LEU A 74 6.15 -5.61 7.13
CA LEU A 74 5.16 -6.68 6.89
C LEU A 74 3.82 -6.18 6.32
N SER A 75 3.67 -4.88 6.09
CA SER A 75 2.41 -4.31 5.61
C SER A 75 2.64 -3.22 4.57
N CYS A 76 1.76 -3.18 3.59
CA CYS A 76 1.70 -2.08 2.63
C CYS A 76 1.13 -0.84 3.27
N LYS A 77 1.82 0.29 3.08
CA LYS A 77 1.37 1.60 3.51
C LYS A 77 1.28 2.55 2.34
N THR A 78 0.30 3.42 2.43
CA THR A 78 0.16 4.57 1.55
C THR A 78 1.04 5.70 2.06
N ILE A 79 2.06 6.05 1.29
CA ILE A 79 2.97 7.16 1.58
C ILE A 79 2.49 8.35 0.74
N LYS A 80 1.97 9.37 1.42
CA LYS A 80 1.48 10.62 0.82
C LYS A 80 2.54 11.70 1.04
N SER A 81 2.87 12.48 0.00
CA SER A 81 3.66 13.70 0.20
C SER A 81 2.77 14.85 0.67
N ASP A 82 3.38 15.91 1.23
CA ASP A 82 2.67 17.12 1.64
C ASP A 82 1.88 17.79 0.50
N ASN A 83 2.25 17.53 -0.75
CA ASN A 83 1.55 18.06 -1.92
C ASN A 83 0.27 17.29 -2.24
N TYR A 84 0.11 16.07 -1.70
CA TYR A 84 -1.11 15.29 -1.88
C TYR A 84 -2.31 16.02 -1.27
N ASP A 85 -2.23 16.39 0.01
CA ASP A 85 -3.35 17.04 0.70
C ASP A 85 -3.66 18.42 0.11
N LYS A 86 -2.64 19.15 -0.36
CA LYS A 86 -2.82 20.41 -1.08
C LYS A 86 -3.54 20.22 -2.42
N CYS A 87 -3.15 19.19 -3.17
CA CYS A 87 -3.82 18.84 -4.42
C CYS A 87 -5.28 18.44 -4.18
N ILE A 88 -5.56 17.57 -3.19
CA ILE A 88 -6.93 17.18 -2.81
C ILE A 88 -7.74 18.42 -2.38
N SER A 89 -7.13 19.34 -1.62
CA SER A 89 -7.77 20.60 -1.23
C SER A 89 -8.01 21.57 -2.38
N CYS A 90 -7.27 21.48 -3.50
CA CYS A 90 -7.60 22.24 -4.70
C CYS A 90 -8.97 21.79 -5.25
N PHE A 91 -9.20 20.48 -5.31
CA PHE A 91 -10.47 19.92 -5.78
C PHE A 91 -11.64 20.13 -4.80
N SER A 92 -11.39 20.33 -3.50
CA SER A 92 -12.48 20.65 -2.57
C SER A 92 -13.13 22.02 -2.85
N SER A 93 -12.43 22.91 -3.57
CA SER A 93 -12.97 24.19 -4.04
C SER A 93 -13.85 24.05 -5.29
N CYS A 94 -13.87 22.88 -5.93
CA CYS A 94 -14.60 22.62 -7.16
C CYS A 94 -15.97 22.00 -6.86
N THR A 95 -16.92 22.86 -6.51
CA THR A 95 -18.25 22.45 -6.04
C THR A 95 -19.24 22.12 -7.16
N ASP A 96 -18.98 22.51 -8.42
CA ASP A 96 -19.87 22.25 -9.56
C ASP A 96 -19.33 21.11 -10.43
N ILE A 97 -20.16 20.06 -10.61
CA ILE A 97 -19.79 18.88 -11.41
C ILE A 97 -19.48 19.21 -12.88
N ARG A 98 -20.07 20.28 -13.40
CA ARG A 98 -19.89 20.74 -14.79
C ARG A 98 -18.55 21.42 -15.04
N LEU A 99 -17.83 21.76 -13.97
CA LEU A 99 -16.54 22.44 -14.05
C LEU A 99 -15.36 21.52 -13.74
N TRP A 100 -15.57 20.20 -13.66
CA TRP A 100 -14.48 19.28 -13.28
C TRP A 100 -13.33 19.26 -14.28
N ASP A 101 -13.58 19.43 -15.58
CA ASP A 101 -12.49 19.51 -16.56
C ASP A 101 -11.61 20.75 -16.32
N ASN A 102 -12.23 21.90 -16.10
CA ASN A 102 -11.54 23.15 -15.76
C ASN A 102 -10.81 23.06 -14.42
N CYS A 103 -11.45 22.43 -13.44
CA CYS A 103 -10.85 22.19 -12.13
C CYS A 103 -9.64 21.27 -12.23
N THR A 104 -9.75 20.20 -13.03
CA THR A 104 -8.68 19.25 -13.22
C THR A 104 -7.48 19.91 -13.88
N LEU A 105 -7.71 20.69 -14.95
CA LEU A 105 -6.65 21.48 -15.60
C LEU A 105 -5.99 22.44 -14.62
N LYS A 106 -6.78 23.22 -13.86
CA LYS A 106 -6.23 24.17 -12.88
C LYS A 106 -5.40 23.47 -11.79
N CYS A 107 -5.94 22.43 -11.17
CA CYS A 107 -5.23 21.72 -10.10
C CYS A 107 -4.00 20.94 -10.63
N ASP A 108 -4.03 20.51 -11.90
CA ASP A 108 -2.87 19.95 -12.60
C ASP A 108 -1.84 21.02 -12.99
N GLU A 109 -2.23 22.26 -13.28
CA GLU A 109 -1.25 23.34 -13.45
C GLU A 109 -0.60 23.71 -12.11
N ASP A 110 -1.40 23.86 -11.05
CA ASP A 110 -0.95 24.29 -9.73
C ASP A 110 -0.08 23.22 -9.04
N TYR A 111 -0.37 21.93 -9.25
CA TYR A 111 0.29 20.81 -8.57
C TYR A 111 0.76 19.70 -9.51
N GLY A 112 0.18 19.55 -10.69
CA GLY A 112 0.48 18.56 -11.74
C GLY A 112 1.80 18.76 -12.50
N GLY A 113 2.40 19.95 -12.43
CA GLY A 113 3.61 20.39 -13.14
C GLY A 113 4.65 19.31 -13.48
N SER A 114 4.55 18.78 -14.69
CA SER A 114 5.72 18.48 -15.51
C SER A 114 6.26 19.83 -16.00
N LYS A 115 7.48 20.18 -15.60
CA LYS A 115 8.32 21.06 -16.41
C LYS A 115 9.03 20.22 -17.46
#